data_AF-A0A357LAZ4-F1
#
_entry.id   AF-A0A357LAZ4-F1
#
_cell.length_a   1.000
_cell.length_b   1.000
_cell.length_c   1.000
_cell.angle_alpha   90.00
_cell.angle_beta   90.00
_cell.angle_gamma   90.00
#
_symmetry.space_group_name_H-M   'P 1'
#
loop_
_entity.id
_entity.type
_entity.pdbx_description
1 polymer ?
#
loop_
_entity_poly.entity_id
_entity_poly.type
_entity_poly.pdbx_seq_one_letter_code
_entity_poly.pdbx_strand_id
1 'polypeptide(L)'
;TRHVGGEAEIGADLPFGLSIDAQASYGRHTYRFDRPVLSAPQATEAISFGDDVDTAPRWIAGARARWRSGDARFDAELEWAHLGRYFLDAAN
;
A
#
# COMPACT_ATOMS: atom_id res chain seq x y z
N THR A 1 -17.68 -4.73 8.51
CA THR A 1 -16.56 -3.78 8.25
C THR A 1 -16.97 -2.81 7.14
N ARG A 2 -16.22 -1.73 6.92
CA ARG A 2 -16.40 -0.79 5.80
C ARG A 2 -15.07 -0.61 5.08
N HIS A 3 -15.12 -0.65 3.76
CA HIS A 3 -13.96 -0.53 2.88
C HIS A 3 -14.24 0.52 1.82
N VAL A 4 -13.39 1.52 1.72
CA VAL A 4 -13.47 2.56 0.69
C VAL A 4 -12.08 2.89 0.20
N GLY A 5 -11.95 3.10 -1.10
CA GLY A 5 -10.64 3.33 -1.69
C GLY A 5 -10.72 3.65 -3.17
N GLY A 6 -9.54 3.85 -3.72
CA GLY A 6 -9.31 4.07 -5.14
C GLY A 6 -7.88 3.70 -5.50
N GLU A 7 -7.68 3.46 -6.77
CA GLU A 7 -6.39 3.11 -7.35
C GLU A 7 -6.10 3.97 -8.57
N ALA A 8 -4.81 4.17 -8.84
CA ALA A 8 -4.33 4.87 -10.00
C ALA A 8 -3.06 4.19 -10.52
N GLU A 9 -2.95 4.14 -11.82
CA GLU A 9 -1.80 3.61 -12.53
C GLU A 9 -1.44 4.56 -13.68
N ILE A 10 -0.13 4.70 -13.91
CA ILE A 10 0.40 5.46 -15.03
C ILE A 10 1.61 4.72 -15.61
N GLY A 11 1.66 4.64 -16.93
CA GLY A 11 2.80 4.14 -17.69
C GLY A 11 3.08 5.05 -18.86
N ALA A 12 4.35 5.31 -19.14
CA ALA A 12 4.76 6.14 -20.27
C ALA A 12 6.14 5.76 -20.81
N ASP A 13 6.23 5.68 -22.13
CA ASP A 13 7.51 5.69 -22.84
C ASP A 13 7.94 7.14 -23.08
N LEU A 14 9.17 7.46 -22.66
CA LEU A 14 9.77 8.78 -22.74
C LEU A 14 10.94 8.77 -23.75
N PRO A 15 11.36 9.95 -24.24
CA PRO A 15 12.52 10.07 -25.11
C PRO A 15 13.81 9.50 -24.48
N PHE A 16 14.79 9.21 -25.33
CA PHE A 16 16.12 8.71 -24.94
C PHE A 16 16.11 7.32 -24.28
N GLY A 17 15.10 6.49 -24.58
CA GLY A 17 15.03 5.09 -24.14
C GLY A 17 14.63 4.93 -22.67
N LEU A 18 14.03 5.96 -22.07
CA LEU A 18 13.50 5.92 -20.71
C LEU A 18 12.01 5.49 -20.75
N SER A 19 11.61 4.57 -19.89
CA SER A 19 10.21 4.23 -19.66
C SER A 19 9.92 4.27 -18.16
N ILE A 20 8.74 4.75 -17.79
CA ILE A 20 8.30 4.81 -16.41
C ILE A 20 6.97 4.08 -16.24
N ASP A 21 6.83 3.39 -15.11
CA ASP A 21 5.62 2.71 -14.68
C ASP A 21 5.40 3.07 -13.20
N ALA A 22 4.20 3.46 -12.80
CA ALA A 22 3.89 3.74 -11.40
C ALA A 22 2.45 3.41 -11.07
N GLN A 23 2.24 2.92 -9.85
CA GLN A 23 0.96 2.52 -9.33
C GLN A 23 0.81 2.94 -7.88
N ALA A 24 -0.40 3.34 -7.50
CA ALA A 24 -0.74 3.64 -6.12
C ALA A 24 -2.17 3.22 -5.82
N SER A 25 -2.38 2.62 -4.67
CA SER A 25 -3.70 2.34 -4.11
C SER A 25 -3.84 3.01 -2.75
N TYR A 26 -5.02 3.60 -2.55
CA TYR A 26 -5.47 4.10 -1.27
C TYR A 26 -6.70 3.31 -0.81
N GLY A 27 -6.65 2.73 0.38
CA GLY A 27 -7.75 2.00 0.98
C GLY A 27 -7.92 2.34 2.45
N ARG A 28 -9.12 2.72 2.88
CA ARG A 28 -9.46 2.84 4.30
C ARG A 28 -10.44 1.74 4.70
N HIS A 29 -9.95 0.86 5.57
CA HIS A 29 -10.65 -0.31 6.09
C HIS A 29 -10.96 -0.04 7.56
N THR A 30 -12.24 -0.07 7.94
CA THR A 30 -12.63 0.18 9.33
C THR A 30 -13.58 -0.88 9.86
N TYR A 31 -13.46 -1.16 11.15
CA TYR A 31 -14.43 -1.98 11.87
C TYR A 31 -15.79 -1.27 11.93
N ARG A 32 -16.86 -2.08 11.95
CA ARG A 32 -18.26 -1.61 11.99
C ARG A 32 -19.05 -2.31 13.09
N PHE A 33 -18.33 -2.82 14.08
CA PHE A 33 -18.85 -3.52 15.25
C PHE A 33 -17.81 -3.39 16.37
N ASP A 34 -18.25 -3.62 17.60
CA ASP A 34 -17.38 -3.74 18.77
C ASP A 34 -17.16 -5.22 19.10
N ARG A 35 -15.95 -5.59 19.49
CA ARG A 35 -15.61 -6.91 20.02
C ARG A 35 -14.72 -6.73 21.26
N PRO A 36 -15.30 -6.60 22.45
CA PRO A 36 -14.51 -6.56 23.67
C PRO A 36 -13.84 -7.91 23.90
N VAL A 37 -12.57 -7.89 24.32
CA VAL A 37 -11.83 -9.09 24.72
C VAL A 37 -11.55 -9.01 26.21
N LEU A 38 -11.96 -10.07 26.94
CA LEU A 38 -11.93 -10.10 28.41
C LEU A 38 -10.76 -10.94 28.97
N SER A 39 -10.01 -11.61 28.09
CA SER A 39 -8.84 -12.42 28.45
C SER A 39 -7.56 -11.61 28.24
N ALA A 40 -6.76 -11.47 29.31
CA ALA A 40 -5.50 -10.72 29.26
C ALA A 40 -4.53 -11.12 28.12
N PRO A 41 -4.41 -12.42 27.72
CA PRO A 41 -3.54 -12.82 26.61
C PRO A 41 -3.97 -12.31 25.23
N GLN A 42 -5.22 -11.89 25.06
CA GLN A 42 -5.79 -11.48 23.77
C GLN A 42 -6.23 -10.01 23.80
N ALA A 43 -5.77 -9.22 24.78
CA ALA A 43 -6.19 -7.84 24.94
C ALA A 43 -5.90 -6.96 23.70
N THR A 44 -4.89 -7.31 22.90
CA THR A 44 -4.53 -6.65 21.63
C THR A 44 -5.53 -6.91 20.50
N GLU A 45 -6.47 -7.84 20.69
CA GLU A 45 -7.47 -8.22 19.69
C GLU A 45 -8.86 -7.63 19.97
N ALA A 46 -8.95 -6.72 20.95
CA ALA A 46 -10.16 -5.94 21.17
C ALA A 46 -10.44 -5.07 19.96
N ILE A 47 -11.70 -4.99 19.53
CA ILE A 47 -12.12 -4.16 18.39
C ILE A 47 -13.08 -3.11 18.89
N SER A 48 -12.87 -1.86 18.48
CA SER A 48 -13.88 -0.80 18.64
C SER A 48 -14.46 -0.39 17.29
N PHE A 49 -15.72 0.01 17.29
CA PHE A 49 -16.36 0.52 16.10
C PHE A 49 -15.62 1.75 15.54
N GLY A 50 -15.24 1.69 14.27
CA GLY A 50 -14.61 2.80 13.56
C GLY A 50 -13.08 2.76 13.51
N ASP A 51 -12.45 1.92 14.35
CA ASP A 51 -11.01 1.66 14.33
C ASP A 51 -10.59 1.16 12.95
N ASP A 52 -9.34 1.47 12.58
CA ASP A 52 -8.79 0.94 11.34
C ASP A 52 -8.54 -0.56 11.52
N VAL A 53 -8.74 -1.32 10.45
CA VAL A 53 -8.41 -2.74 10.43
C VAL A 53 -6.89 -2.87 10.51
N ASP A 54 -6.42 -3.72 11.42
CA ASP A 54 -5.02 -4.10 11.56
C ASP A 54 -4.49 -4.77 10.30
N THR A 55 -3.18 -4.69 10.08
CA THR A 55 -2.49 -5.21 8.89
C THR A 55 -3.00 -4.68 7.54
N ALA A 56 -3.84 -3.63 7.55
CA ALA A 56 -4.40 -2.99 6.37
C ALA A 56 -3.83 -1.57 6.16
N PRO A 57 -2.60 -1.44 5.63
CA PRO A 57 -2.00 -0.14 5.33
C PRO A 57 -2.85 0.65 4.35
N ARG A 58 -3.00 1.94 4.63
CA ARG A 58 -3.87 2.78 3.80
C ARG A 58 -3.29 3.09 2.43
N TRP A 59 -1.98 3.07 2.31
CA TRP A 59 -1.27 3.37 1.06
C TRP A 59 -0.38 2.19 0.69
N ILE A 60 -0.49 1.75 -0.56
CA ILE A 60 0.47 0.84 -1.20
C ILE A 60 0.85 1.50 -2.52
N ALA A 61 2.13 1.73 -2.75
CA ALA A 61 2.58 2.36 -3.98
C ALA A 61 3.89 1.75 -4.49
N GLY A 62 4.07 1.85 -5.80
CA GLY A 62 5.27 1.40 -6.48
C GLY A 62 5.56 2.30 -7.68
N ALA A 63 6.84 2.38 -8.03
CA ALA A 63 7.30 3.01 -9.25
C ALA A 63 8.52 2.27 -9.79
N ARG A 64 8.62 2.22 -11.11
CA ARG A 64 9.75 1.65 -11.84
C ARG A 64 10.16 2.63 -12.93
N ALA A 65 11.45 2.85 -13.06
CA ALA A 65 12.04 3.54 -14.19
C ALA A 65 13.06 2.62 -14.85
N ARG A 66 12.94 2.43 -16.16
CA ARG A 66 13.87 1.65 -16.97
C ARG A 66 14.49 2.55 -18.01
N TRP A 67 15.80 2.44 -18.20
CA TRP A 67 16.53 3.19 -19.19
C TRP A 67 17.39 2.27 -20.04
N ARG A 68 17.22 2.36 -21.36
CA ARG A 68 18.05 1.67 -22.33
C ARG A 68 18.83 2.69 -23.15
N SER A 69 20.15 2.49 -23.24
CA SER A 69 20.99 3.32 -24.11
C SER A 69 20.56 3.17 -25.58
N GLY A 70 20.71 4.22 -26.39
CA GLY A 70 20.25 4.20 -27.79
C GLY A 70 20.95 3.15 -28.67
N ASP A 71 22.15 2.72 -28.30
CA ASP A 71 22.90 1.63 -28.92
C ASP A 71 22.59 0.24 -28.32
N ALA A 72 21.65 0.18 -27.36
CA ALA A 72 21.19 -1.00 -26.63
C ALA A 72 22.30 -1.79 -25.92
N ARG A 73 23.45 -1.16 -25.65
CA ARG A 73 24.58 -1.80 -24.93
C ARG A 73 24.42 -1.76 -23.42
N PHE A 74 23.58 -0.86 -22.93
CA PHE A 74 23.36 -0.66 -21.51
C PHE A 74 21.87 -0.58 -21.20
N ASP A 75 21.49 -1.24 -20.12
CA ASP A 75 20.15 -1.22 -19.55
C ASP A 75 20.29 -0.99 -18.04
N ALA A 76 19.45 -0.13 -17.49
CA ALA A 76 19.39 0.15 -16.06
C ALA A 76 17.93 0.25 -15.61
N GLU A 77 17.68 -0.24 -14.41
CA GLU A 77 16.38 -0.19 -13.77
C GLU A 77 16.50 0.36 -12.36
N LEU A 78 15.52 1.18 -11.97
CA LEU A 78 15.31 1.64 -10.62
C LEU A 78 13.88 1.27 -10.22
N GLU A 79 13.75 0.54 -9.11
CA GLU A 79 12.47 0.24 -8.49
C GLU A 79 12.33 0.95 -7.14
N TRP A 80 11.13 1.45 -6.89
CA TRP A 80 10.73 2.03 -5.62
C TRP A 80 9.42 1.39 -5.16
N ALA A 81 9.36 1.03 -3.88
CA ALA A 81 8.17 0.48 -3.23
C ALA A 81 7.89 1.23 -1.94
N HIS A 82 6.62 1.45 -1.65
CA HIS A 82 6.16 2.11 -0.44
C HIS A 82 4.95 1.39 0.17
N LEU A 83 5.07 1.12 1.46
CA LEU A 83 3.99 0.62 2.30
C LEU A 83 3.70 1.65 3.39
N GLY A 84 2.46 2.12 3.44
CA GLY A 84 2.01 3.05 4.47
C GLY A 84 2.05 2.42 5.86
N ARG A 85 1.95 3.25 6.90
CA ARG A 85 1.79 2.75 8.27
C ARG A 85 0.49 1.99 8.40
N TYR A 86 0.50 0.99 9.28
CA TYR A 86 -0.64 0.17 9.65
C TYR A 86 -0.52 -0.26 11.10
N PHE A 87 -1.63 -0.66 11.69
CA PHE A 87 -1.66 -1.23 13.03
C PHE A 87 -1.32 -2.71 12.98
N LEU A 88 -0.56 -3.20 13.95
CA LEU A 88 -0.17 -4.62 14.03
C LEU A 88 -1.24 -5.48 14.69
N ASP A 89 -2.16 -4.83 15.42
CA ASP A 89 -3.22 -5.48 16.17
C ASP A 89 -4.50 -4.63 16.15
N ALA A 90 -5.61 -5.28 16.50
CA ALA A 90 -6.94 -4.71 16.33
C ALA A 90 -7.31 -3.67 17.40
N ALA A 91 -6.56 -3.60 18.51
CA ALA A 91 -6.83 -2.75 19.67
C ALA A 91 -6.17 -1.35 19.60
N ASN A 92 -6.03 -0.83 18.38
CA ASN A 92 -5.26 0.38 18.05
C ASN A 92 -5.74 1.69 18.67
#